data_AF-A0A2P4SAI3-F1
#
_entry.id   AF-A0A2P4SAI3-F1
#
_cell.length_a   1.000
_cell.length_b   1.000
_cell.length_c   1.000
_cell.angle_alpha   90.00
_cell.angle_beta   90.00
_cell.angle_gamma   90.00
#
_symmetry.space_group_name_H-M   'P 1'
#
loop_
_entity.id
_entity.type
_entity.pdbx_description
1 polymer ?
#
loop_
_entity_poly.entity_id
_entity_poly.type
_entity_poly.pdbx_seq_one_letter_code
_entity_poly.pdbx_strand_id
1 'polypeptide(L)' 'MGGQRMLVNKWSTFLKTRLVCSVPGRNGIDTHFDELEDVFLLQTRDNKNPVIFGLFSTTR' A
#
# COMPACT_ATOMS: atom_id res chain seq x y z
N MET A 1 5.78 16.91 -10.58
CA MET A 1 6.49 17.61 -11.68
C MET A 1 7.69 16.77 -12.11
N GLY A 2 7.96 16.70 -13.42
CA GLY A 2 9.06 15.93 -13.98
C GLY A 2 10.37 16.73 -14.09
N GLY A 3 11.44 16.10 -14.59
CA GLY A 3 12.72 16.77 -14.75
C GLY A 3 12.76 17.72 -15.96
N GLN A 4 13.72 18.65 -15.96
CA GLN A 4 13.92 19.63 -17.03
C GLN A 4 14.43 19.00 -18.34
N ARG A 5 15.17 17.88 -18.25
CA ARG A 5 15.80 17.21 -19.41
C ARG A 5 15.41 15.75 -19.55
N MET A 6 15.33 15.03 -18.43
CA MET A 6 14.87 13.64 -18.36
C MET A 6 13.55 13.58 -17.60
N LEU A 7 12.70 12.61 -17.96
CA LEU A 7 11.37 12.46 -17.38
C LEU A 7 10.51 13.74 -17.49
N VAL A 8 10.68 14.50 -18.58
CA VAL A 8 9.82 15.65 -18.90
C VAL A 8 8.38 15.15 -18.99
N ASN A 9 7.47 15.81 -18.28
CA ASN A 9 6.06 15.41 -18.14
C ASN A 9 5.84 13.98 -17.60
N LYS A 10 6.84 13.39 -16.92
CA LYS A 10 6.73 12.09 -16.23
C LYS A 10 7.03 12.27 -14.73
N TRP A 11 6.54 11.36 -13.90
CA TRP A 11 6.85 11.35 -12.47
C TRP A 11 8.34 11.05 -12.26
N SER A 12 9.07 11.94 -11.56
CA SER A 12 10.45 11.71 -11.11
C SER A 12 10.54 11.18 -9.67
N THR A 13 9.44 11.26 -8.91
CA THR A 13 9.35 10.85 -7.49
C THR A 13 8.34 9.72 -7.26
N PHE A 14 7.92 9.01 -8.31
CA PHE A 14 7.07 7.83 -8.15
C PHE A 14 7.87 6.71 -7.48
N LEU A 15 7.43 6.30 -6.30
CA LEU A 15 7.94 5.15 -5.57
C LEU A 15 6.76 4.27 -5.21
N LYS A 16 6.98 2.95 -5.16
CA LYS A 16 5.97 1.98 -4.73
C LYS A 16 6.57 0.93 -3.80
N THR A 17 5.73 0.35 -2.96
CA THR A 17 6.06 -0.77 -2.09
C THR A 17 4.92 -1.79 -2.11
N ARG A 18 5.15 -2.98 -1.57
CA ARG A 18 4.12 -3.98 -1.32
C ARG A 18 3.51 -3.76 0.06
N LEU A 19 2.18 -3.77 0.15
CA LEU A 19 1.46 -3.92 1.42
C LEU A 19 1.20 -5.42 1.64
N VAL A 20 1.38 -5.89 2.87
CA VAL A 20 1.20 -7.30 3.23
C VAL A 20 0.06 -7.42 4.22
N CYS A 21 -0.99 -8.16 3.83
CA CYS A 21 -2.03 -8.64 4.71
C CYS A 21 -1.98 -10.17 4.67
N SER A 22 -1.61 -10.82 5.78
CA SER A 22 -1.51 -12.27 5.86
C SER A 22 -1.78 -12.81 7.25
N VAL A 23 -2.11 -14.10 7.31
CA VAL A 23 -2.16 -14.88 8.54
C VAL A 23 -1.11 -15.99 8.47
N PRO A 24 -0.21 -16.11 9.46
CA PRO A 24 0.78 -17.18 9.49
C PRO A 24 0.15 -18.58 9.62
N GLY A 25 0.56 -19.51 8.75
CA GLY A 25 0.10 -20.90 8.79
C GLY A 25 0.97 -21.81 9.65
N ARG A 26 0.41 -22.95 10.07
CA ARG A 26 1.09 -23.93 10.95
C ARG A 26 2.39 -24.51 10.39
N ASN A 27 2.51 -24.55 9.06
CA ASN A 27 3.68 -25.11 8.37
C ASN A 27 4.67 -24.02 7.90
N GLY A 28 4.56 -22.80 8.43
CA GLY A 28 5.36 -21.65 7.97
C GLY A 28 4.95 -21.10 6.60
N ILE A 29 3.77 -21.50 6.11
CA ILE A 29 3.18 -20.97 4.88
C ILE A 29 2.12 -19.96 5.28
N ASP A 30 2.33 -18.70 4.94
CA ASP A 30 1.36 -17.63 5.18
C ASP A 30 0.20 -17.71 4.19
N THR A 31 -1.02 -17.47 4.68
CA THR A 31 -2.18 -17.22 3.82
C THR A 31 -2.27 -15.72 3.56
N HIS A 32 -2.08 -15.31 2.30
CA HIS A 32 -2.07 -13.91 1.90
C HIS A 32 -3.44 -13.45 1.37
N PHE A 33 -3.75 -12.17 1.61
CA PHE A 33 -4.87 -11.44 1.06
C PHE A 33 -4.30 -10.32 0.18
N ASP A 34 -4.16 -10.59 -1.12
CA ASP A 34 -3.41 -9.73 -2.05
C ASP A 34 -4.29 -8.77 -2.86
N GLU A 35 -5.61 -8.99 -2.88
CA GLU A 35 -6.57 -8.09 -3.55
C GLU A 35 -6.96 -6.95 -2.60
N LEU A 36 -6.51 -5.72 -2.88
CA LEU A 36 -6.90 -4.52 -2.12
C LEU A 36 -8.23 -3.96 -2.64
N GLU A 37 -9.27 -4.03 -1.82
CA GLU A 37 -10.64 -3.63 -2.16
C GLU A 37 -10.94 -2.17 -1.78
N ASP A 38 -10.47 -1.73 -0.60
CA ASP A 38 -10.72 -0.37 -0.10
C ASP A 38 -9.61 0.09 0.86
N VAL A 39 -9.46 1.42 1.02
CA VAL A 39 -8.51 2.07 1.93
C VAL A 39 -9.19 3.20 2.70
N PHE A 40 -9.12 3.14 4.02
CA PHE A 40 -9.63 4.18 4.91
C PHE A 40 -8.50 4.82 5.73
N LEU A 41 -8.50 6.16 5.80
CA LEU A 41 -7.54 6.93 6.59
C LEU A 41 -8.21 7.45 7.87
N LEU A 42 -7.84 6.86 9.01
CA LEU A 42 -8.24 7.38 10.31
C LEU A 42 -7.29 8.49 10.74
N GLN A 43 -7.80 9.73 10.76
CA GLN A 43 -7.04 10.88 11.24
C GLN A 43 -6.73 10.74 12.73
N THR A 44 -5.47 10.94 13.09
CA THR A 44 -5.04 10.98 14.49
C THR A 44 -4.89 12.43 14.95
N ARG A 45 -4.46 12.66 16.19
CA ARG A 45 -4.15 14.02 16.67
C ARG A 45 -3.00 14.67 15.87
N ASP A 46 -2.09 13.84 15.34
CA ASP A 46 -1.06 14.28 14.43
C ASP A 46 -1.50 14.01 12.99
N ASN A 47 -1.97 15.04 12.30
CA ASN A 47 -2.45 14.94 10.92
C ASN A 47 -1.39 14.44 9.92
N LYS A 48 -0.10 14.43 10.29
CA LYS A 48 0.97 13.85 9.44
C LYS A 48 1.07 12.33 9.60
N ASN A 49 0.43 11.75 10.61
CA ASN A 49 0.50 10.34 10.96
C ASN A 49 -0.92 9.74 11.10
N PRO A 50 -1.68 9.62 10.00
CA PRO A 50 -2.96 8.89 10.02
C PRO A 50 -2.71 7.37 10.17
N VAL A 51 -3.67 6.66 10.76
CA VAL A 51 -3.70 5.19 10.70
C VAL A 51 -4.36 4.78 9.39
N ILE A 52 -3.69 3.92 8.63
CA ILE A 52 -4.16 3.42 7.34
C ILE A 52 -4.80 2.05 7.56
N PHE A 53 -6.09 1.94 7.24
CA PHE A 53 -6.81 0.67 7.17
C PHE A 53 -6.94 0.26 5.71
N GLY A 54 -6.63 -0.99 5.40
CA GLY A 54 -6.87 -1.59 4.10
C GLY A 54 -7.78 -2.80 4.23
N LEU A 55 -8.80 -2.88 3.38
CA LEU A 55 -9.62 -4.08 3.23
C LEU A 55 -9.01 -4.94 2.14
N PHE A 56 -8.59 -6.15 2.51
CA PHE A 56 -7.99 -7.10 1.59
C PHE A 56 -8.85 -8.35 1.46
N SER A 57 -8.93 -8.90 0.25
CA SER A 57 -9.58 -10.16 -0.08
C SER A 57 -8.56 -11.17 -0.62
N THR A 58 -8.95 -12.44 -0.68
CA THR A 58 -8.15 -13.48 -1.34
C THR A 58 -8.29 -13.34 -2.84
N THR A 59 -7.25 -13.73 -3.59
CA THR A 59 -7.34 -13.82 -5.04
C THR A 59 -8.51 -14.70 -5.47
N ARG A 60 -9.34 -14.22 -6.40
CA ARG A 60 -10.44 -15.03 -6.96
C ARG A 60 -9.96 -16.24 -7.76
#